data_AF-A0A8J5H554-F1
#
_entry.id   AF-A0A8J5H554-F1
#
_cell.length_a   1.000
_cell.length_b   1.000
_cell.length_c   1.000
_cell.angle_alpha   90.00
_cell.angle_beta   90.00
_cell.angle_gamma   90.00
#
_symmetry.space_group_name_H-M   'P 1'
#
loop_
_entity.id
_entity.type
_entity.pdbx_description
1 polymer ?
#
loop_
_entity_poly.entity_id
_entity_poly.type
_entity_poly.pdbx_seq_one_letter_code
_entity_poly.pdbx_strand_id
1 'polypeptide(L)' 'MRVKQKCLSSFMEMKWKKVSRYVVYKIDEKTREVMVDKVGVVGEGYDGLAAALPADDCRYAVFNFDFLSCDNCQAIREA' A
#
# COMPACT_ATOMS: atom_id res chain seq x y z
N MET A 1 -17.59 -4.60 -9.81
CA MET A 1 -16.43 -3.79 -9.40
C MET A 1 -15.23 -4.30 -10.16
N ARG A 2 -14.54 -3.45 -10.94
CA ARG A 2 -13.36 -3.84 -11.71
C ARG A 2 -12.13 -3.16 -11.13
N VAL A 3 -11.02 -3.89 -11.04
CA VAL A 3 -9.75 -3.34 -10.58
C VAL A 3 -8.91 -3.03 -11.81
N LYS A 4 -8.44 -1.80 -11.95
CA LYS A 4 -7.51 -1.46 -13.04
C LYS A 4 -6.26 -2.34 -12.93
N GLN A 5 -5.77 -2.84 -14.06
CA GLN A 5 -4.55 -3.65 -14.09
C GLN A 5 -3.34 -2.93 -13.48
N LYS A 6 -3.32 -1.59 -13.56
CA LYS A 6 -2.30 -0.74 -12.93
C LYS A 6 -2.27 -0.89 -11.40
N CYS A 7 -3.40 -1.16 -10.75
CA CYS A 7 -3.47 -1.43 -9.31
C CYS A 7 -2.76 -2.73 -8.94
N LEU A 8 -2.95 -3.78 -9.75
CA LEU A 8 -2.24 -5.05 -9.60
C LEU A 8 -0.73 -4.87 -9.79
N SER A 9 -0.32 -4.12 -10.81
CA SER A 9 1.09 -3.84 -11.06
C SER A 9 1.75 -3.10 -9.89
N SER A 10 1.14 -2.01 -9.39
CA SER A 10 1.67 -1.28 -8.22
C SER A 10 1.73 -2.14 -6.96
N PHE A 11 0.73 -3.00 -6.74
CA PHE A 11 0.73 -3.92 -5.60
C PHE A 11 1.86 -4.96 -5.72
N MET A 12 2.06 -5.53 -6.90
CA MET A 12 3.17 -6.45 -7.15
C MET A 12 4.52 -5.76 -6.94
N GLU A 13 4.71 -4.54 -7.44
CA GLU A 13 5.96 -3.80 -7.23
C GLU A 13 6.23 -3.50 -5.75
N MET A 14 5.22 -3.10 -4.99
CA MET A 14 5.33 -2.95 -3.53
C MET A 14 5.77 -4.26 -2.88
N LYS A 15 5.05 -5.36 -3.15
CA LYS A 15 5.27 -6.64 -2.48
C LYS A 15 6.63 -7.26 -2.80
N TRP A 16 7.07 -7.15 -4.06
CA TRP A 16 8.27 -7.82 -4.55
C TRP A 16 9.52 -6.95 -4.40
N LYS A 17 9.45 -5.66 -4.75
CA LYS A 17 10.62 -4.79 -4.72
C LYS A 17 10.79 -4.02 -3.41
N LYS A 18 9.79 -4.06 -2.50
CA LYS A 18 9.72 -3.22 -1.28
C LYS A 18 9.98 -1.72 -1.57
N VAL A 19 9.68 -1.26 -2.78
CA VAL A 19 9.93 0.12 -3.26
C VAL A 19 8.89 1.13 -2.78
N SER A 20 7.81 0.66 -2.15
CA SER A 20 6.73 1.50 -1.68
C SER A 20 6.31 1.06 -0.28
N ARG A 21 6.15 2.02 0.65
CA ARG A 21 5.66 1.72 2.00
C ARG A 21 4.15 1.57 2.04
N TYR A 22 3.44 2.28 1.18
CA TYR A 22 2.00 2.18 1.08
C TYR A 22 1.49 2.50 -0.33
N VAL A 23 0.29 2.04 -0.64
CA VAL A 23 -0.44 2.38 -1.86
C VAL A 23 -1.87 2.70 -1.45
N VAL A 24 -2.33 3.88 -1.84
CA VAL A 24 -3.71 4.35 -1.68
C VAL A 24 -4.44 4.10 -2.99
N TYR A 25 -5.62 3.52 -2.88
CA TYR A 25 -6.56 3.23 -3.93
C TYR A 25 -7.84 4.03 -3.70
N LYS A 26 -8.40 4.52 -4.80
CA LYS A 26 -9.71 5.15 -4.82
C LYS A 26 -10.66 4.37 -5.72
N ILE A 27 -11.94 4.48 -5.45
CA ILE A 27 -12.99 3.97 -6.33
C ILE A 27 -13.52 5.18 -7.10
N ASP A 28 -13.48 5.10 -8.42
CA ASP A 28 -14.19 6.08 -9.24
C ASP A 28 -15.68 5.72 -9.25
N GLU A 29 -16.53 6.60 -8.74
CA GLU A 29 -17.97 6.34 -8.64
C GLU A 29 -18.66 6.30 -10.00
N LYS A 30 -18.09 6.98 -11.01
CA LYS A 30 -18.67 7.03 -12.36
C LYS A 30 -18.43 5.72 -13.10
N THR A 31 -17.22 5.17 -13.03
CA THR A 31 -16.88 3.91 -13.71
C THR A 31 -17.00 2.67 -12.82
N ARG A 32 -17.15 2.85 -11.51
CA ARG A 32 -17.14 1.79 -10.48
C ARG A 32 -15.87 0.93 -10.55
N GLU A 33 -14.75 1.58 -10.85
CA GLU A 33 -13.43 0.97 -10.98
C GLU A 33 -12.47 1.42 -9.88
N VAL A 34 -11.67 0.48 -9.40
CA VAL A 34 -10.59 0.77 -8.45
C VAL A 34 -9.38 1.28 -9.22
N MET A 35 -8.88 2.44 -8.83
CA MET A 35 -7.70 3.09 -9.41
C MET A 35 -6.67 3.40 -8.32
N VAL A 36 -5.40 3.47 -8.71
CA VAL A 36 -4.32 3.94 -7.84
C VAL A 36 -4.48 5.45 -7.67
N ASP A 37 -4.52 5.90 -6.43
CA ASP A 37 -4.60 7.31 -6.07
C ASP A 37 -3.22 7.87 -5.75
N LYS A 38 -2.50 7.24 -4.82
CA LYS A 38 -1.13 7.62 -4.43
C LYS A 38 -0.29 6.37 -4.15
N VAL A 39 0.98 6.42 -4.53
CA VAL A 39 1.98 5.41 -4.15
C VAL A 39 2.99 6.09 -3.24
N GLY A 40 3.09 5.64 -1.99
CA GLY A 40 4.04 6.13 -1.00
C GLY A 40 5.44 5.59 -1.27
N VAL A 41 6.45 6.46 -1.27
CA VAL A 41 7.85 6.06 -1.42
C VAL A 41 8.38 5.35 -0.19
N VAL A 42 9.53 4.67 -0.28
CA VAL A 42 10.15 3.93 0.84
C VAL A 42 10.36 4.79 2.11
N GLY A 43 10.53 6.11 1.94
CA GLY A 43 10.72 7.06 3.05
C GLY A 43 9.46 7.65 3.65
N GLU A 44 8.28 7.50 3.02
CA GLU A 44 7.03 7.98 3.60
C GLU A 44 6.50 6.95 4.61
N GLY A 45 6.45 7.34 5.87
CA GLY A 45 5.91 6.52 6.96
C GLY A 45 4.39 6.63 7.07
N TYR A 46 3.89 6.37 8.28
CA TYR A 46 2.46 6.47 8.60
C TYR A 46 1.90 7.88 8.40
N ASP A 47 2.68 8.92 8.73
CA ASP A 47 2.28 10.32 8.55
C ASP A 47 1.97 10.65 7.08
N GLY A 48 2.82 10.19 6.15
CA GLY A 48 2.61 10.34 4.72
C GLY A 48 1.36 9.62 4.20
N LEU A 49 1.01 8.48 4.81
CA LEU A 49 -0.25 7.79 4.54
C LEU A 49 -1.44 8.59 5.08
N ALA A 50 -1.38 9.07 6.33
CA ALA A 50 -2.45 9.85 6.94
C ALA A 50 -2.73 11.13 6.15
N ALA A 51 -1.69 11.81 5.68
CA ALA A 51 -1.81 12.98 4.81
C ALA A 51 -2.38 12.66 3.41
N ALA A 52 -2.28 11.40 2.97
CA ALA A 52 -2.86 10.95 1.70
C ALA A 52 -4.34 10.56 1.81
N LEU A 53 -4.85 10.41 3.02
CA LEU A 53 -6.25 10.06 3.30
C LEU A 53 -7.04 11.35 3.59
N PRO A 54 -7.99 11.74 2.73
CA PRO A 54 -8.87 12.86 3.02
C PRO A 54 -9.82 12.51 4.17
N ALA A 55 -10.17 13.50 4.99
CA ALA A 55 -11.11 13.31 6.10
C ALA A 55 -12.58 13.16 5.63
N ASP A 56 -12.89 13.70 4.45
CA ASP A 56 -14.25 13.80 3.91
C ASP A 56 -14.63 12.61 3.00
N ASP A 57 -13.65 11.78 2.61
CA ASP A 57 -13.80 10.76 1.58
C ASP A 57 -13.16 9.42 1.97
N CYS A 58 -13.83 8.32 1.64
CA CYS A 58 -13.31 6.97 1.90
C CYS A 58 -12.28 6.56 0.85
N ARG A 59 -11.06 6.22 1.28
CA ARG A 59 -10.03 5.62 0.42
C ARG A 59 -9.53 4.31 1.02
N TYR A 60 -9.14 3.39 0.14
CA TYR A 60 -8.54 2.12 0.55
C TYR A 60 -7.03 2.27 0.53
N ALA A 61 -6.33 1.88 1.58
CA ALA A 61 -4.89 1.92 1.59
C ALA A 61 -4.31 0.57 2.00
N VAL A 62 -3.24 0.17 1.34
CA VAL A 62 -2.41 -0.97 1.72
C VAL A 62 -1.11 -0.39 2.24
N PHE A 63 -0.80 -0.65 3.50
CA PHE A 63 0.44 -0.20 4.15
C PHE A 63 1.26 -1.43 4.53
N ASN A 64 2.53 -1.45 4.11
CA ASN A 64 3.48 -2.50 4.45
C ASN A 64 4.19 -2.12 5.77
N PHE A 65 3.57 -2.50 6.89
CA PHE A 65 4.14 -2.31 8.22
C PHE A 65 5.12 -3.44 8.53
N ASP A 66 6.40 -3.08 8.49
CA ASP A 66 7.48 -3.96 8.96
C ASP A 66 7.56 -3.77 10.47
N PHE A 67 7.06 -4.76 11.22
CA PHE A 67 7.14 -4.78 12.67
C PHE A 67 7.99 -5.95 13.12
N LEU A 68 8.85 -5.66 14.09
CA LEU A 68 9.58 -6.68 14.80
C LEU A 68 8.70 -7.12 15.96
N SER A 69 8.21 -8.36 15.91
CA SER A 69 7.63 -8.98 17.10
C SER A 69 8.73 -9.15 18.14
N CYS A 70 8.39 -9.02 19.43
CA CYS A 70 9.33 -9.17 20.56
C CYS A 70 9.93 -10.60 20.63
N ASP A 71 9.36 -11.55 19.89
CA ASP A 71 9.98 -12.84 19.57
C ASP A 71 10.85 -12.67 18.31
N ASN A 72 12.15 -12.49 18.53
CA ASN A 72 13.18 -12.33 17.49
C ASN A 72 13.38 -13.60 16.65
N CYS A 73 12.37 -14.09 15.95
CA CYS A 73 12.55 -15.11 14.92
C CYS A 73 12.77 -14.45 13.57
N GLN A 74 13.96 -13.87 13.44
CA GLN A 74 14.61 -13.67 12.14
C GLN A 74 14.73 -15.07 11.50
N ALA A 75 13.78 -15.45 10.64
CA ALA A 75 13.88 -16.67 9.86
C ALA A 75 14.93 -16.50 8.74
N ILE A 76 16.18 -16.32 9.15
CA ILE A 76 17.34 -16.86 8.46
C ILE A 76 17.92 -17.93 9.38
N ARG A 77 17.42 -19.15 9.24
CA ARG A 77 18.23 -20.34 9.51
C ARG A 77 18.30 -21.10 8.21
N GLU A 78 19.35 -20.79 7.45
CA GLU A 78 19.99 -21.79 6.60
C GLU A 78 20.26 -23.02 7.47
N ALA A 79 19.83 -24.18 6.97
CA ALA A 79 20.31 -25.50 7.32
C ALA A 79 20.31 -26.33 6.04
#